data_AF-A0A7Y5CXW2-F1
#
_entry.id   AF-A0A7Y5CXW2-F1
#
_cell.length_a   1.000
_cell.length_b   1.000
_cell.length_c   1.000
_cell.angle_alpha   90.00
_cell.angle_beta   90.00
_cell.angle_gamma   90.00
#
_symmetry.space_group_name_H-M   'P 1'
#
loop_
_entity.id
_entity.type
_entity.pdbx_description
1 polymer ?
#
loop_
_entity_poly.entity_id
_entity_poly.type
_entity_poly.pdbx_seq_one_letter_code
_entity_poly.pdbx_strand_id
1 'polypeptide(L)' 'MRRESGRLCFADHFHYGSSAGKPTAAAAQAAAVSSWSSFVDFEYGSAWASYARASAKDMKCSQASIGWACEVSARPCR' A
#
# COMPACT_ATOMS: atom_id res chain seq x y z
N MET A 1 4.83 -17.72 -2.85
CA MET A 1 5.69 -16.58 -3.30
C MET A 1 6.21 -16.86 -4.70
N ARG A 2 6.45 -15.82 -5.51
CA ARG A 2 6.97 -15.93 -6.89
C ARG A 2 7.93 -14.79 -7.22
N ARG A 3 8.84 -15.01 -8.19
CA ARG A 3 9.75 -13.95 -8.66
C ARG A 3 9.05 -13.06 -9.68
N GLU A 4 9.08 -11.75 -9.45
CA GLU A 4 8.54 -10.72 -10.34
C GLU A 4 9.59 -9.62 -10.53
N SER A 5 10.04 -9.42 -11.78
CA SER A 5 11.02 -8.37 -12.12
C SER A 5 12.25 -8.31 -11.18
N GLY A 6 12.79 -9.48 -10.83
CA GLY A 6 13.98 -9.61 -9.96
C GLY A 6 13.71 -9.62 -8.45
N ARG A 7 12.47 -9.42 -8.01
CA ARG A 7 12.06 -9.39 -6.59
C ARG A 7 11.32 -10.66 -6.21
N LEU A 8 11.39 -11.07 -4.95
CA LEU A 8 10.53 -12.12 -4.41
C LEU A 8 9.25 -11.48 -3.90
N CYS A 9 8.11 -11.84 -4.48
CA CYS A 9 6.80 -11.31 -4.13
C CYS A 9 5.89 -12.41 -3.57
N PHE A 10 4.89 -12.02 -2.79
CA PHE A 10 3.76 -12.90 -2.49
C PHE A 10 3.00 -13.23 -3.79
N ALA A 11 2.48 -14.45 -3.91
CA ALA A 11 1.84 -14.90 -5.14
C ALA A 11 0.35 -14.48 -5.19
N ASP A 12 -0.33 -14.65 -4.07
CA ASP A 12 -1.78 -14.61 -3.90
C ASP A 12 -2.22 -13.78 -2.67
N HIS A 13 -1.27 -13.27 -1.88
CA HIS A 13 -1.55 -12.50 -0.67
C HIS A 13 -1.46 -10.99 -0.94
N PHE A 14 -2.60 -10.31 -0.90
CA PHE A 14 -2.70 -8.85 -0.96
C PHE A 14 -2.84 -8.27 0.43
N HIS A 15 -2.16 -7.15 0.64
CA HIS A 15 -2.35 -6.30 1.81
C HIS A 15 -3.04 -5.02 1.41
N TYR A 16 -3.76 -4.46 2.37
CA TYR A 16 -4.59 -3.28 2.20
C TYR A 16 -4.15 -2.17 3.15
N GLY A 17 -4.27 -0.94 2.70
CA GLY A 17 -4.09 0.25 3.52
C GLY A 17 -5.14 1.29 3.15
N SER A 18 -5.44 2.19 4.08
CA SER A 18 -6.47 3.20 3.85
C SER A 18 -6.14 4.52 4.53
N SER A 19 -6.73 5.58 4.01
CA SER A 19 -6.72 6.91 4.63
C SER A 19 -8.05 7.61 4.40
N ALA A 20 -8.35 8.58 5.27
CA ALA A 20 -9.50 9.45 5.15
C ALA A 20 -9.18 10.84 5.74
N GLY A 21 -10.00 11.84 5.38
CA GLY A 21 -9.94 13.17 5.96
C GLY A 21 -8.69 13.98 5.61
N LYS A 22 -7.95 13.61 4.56
CA LYS A 22 -6.70 14.31 4.22
C LYS A 22 -6.98 15.57 3.38
N PRO A 23 -6.19 16.64 3.56
CA PRO A 23 -6.45 17.91 2.88
C PRO A 23 -6.23 17.81 1.35
N THR A 24 -5.42 16.85 0.89
CA THR A 24 -5.12 16.67 -0.53
C THR A 24 -5.10 15.19 -0.91
N ALA A 25 -5.30 14.89 -2.20
CA ALA A 25 -5.18 13.54 -2.73
C ALA A 25 -3.79 12.94 -2.47
N ALA A 26 -2.73 13.75 -2.60
CA ALA A 26 -1.36 13.30 -2.34
C ALA A 26 -1.15 12.92 -0.86
N ALA A 27 -1.71 13.71 0.07
CA ALA A 27 -1.64 13.39 1.49
C ALA A 27 -2.44 12.13 1.85
N ALA A 28 -3.58 11.89 1.18
CA ALA A 28 -4.35 10.65 1.30
C ALA A 28 -3.55 9.44 0.79
N GLN A 29 -2.97 9.53 -0.41
CA GLN A 29 -2.14 8.45 -0.96
C GLN A 29 -0.97 8.09 -0.05
N ALA A 30 -0.22 9.10 0.42
CA ALA A 30 0.91 8.88 1.32
C ALA A 30 0.47 8.21 2.64
N ALA A 31 -0.65 8.62 3.21
CA ALA A 31 -1.18 8.02 4.43
C ALA A 31 -1.69 6.59 4.23
N ALA A 32 -2.36 6.30 3.10
CA ALA A 32 -2.80 4.94 2.76
C ALA A 32 -1.61 4.00 2.54
N VAL A 33 -0.57 4.46 1.85
CA VAL A 33 0.70 3.72 1.68
C VAL A 33 1.37 3.49 3.03
N SER A 34 1.42 4.50 3.91
CA SER A 34 1.98 4.34 5.26
C SER A 34 1.21 3.29 6.05
N SER A 35 -0.13 3.31 5.99
CA SER A 35 -0.98 2.31 6.64
C SER A 35 -0.68 0.90 6.13
N TRP A 36 -0.56 0.71 4.82
CA TRP A 36 -0.17 -0.57 4.21
C TRP A 36 1.23 -1.01 4.66
N SER A 37 2.21 -0.11 4.60
CA SER A 37 3.60 -0.41 4.96
C SER A 37 3.74 -0.82 6.42
N SER A 38 3.07 -0.12 7.34
CA SER A 38 3.11 -0.44 8.77
C SER A 38 2.53 -1.83 9.06
N PHE A 39 1.45 -2.22 8.37
CA PHE A 39 0.85 -3.54 8.55
C PHE A 39 1.77 -4.66 8.00
N VAL A 40 2.31 -4.46 6.80
CA VAL A 40 3.25 -5.41 6.19
C VAL A 40 4.55 -5.54 6.99
N ASP A 41 5.04 -4.43 7.56
CA ASP A 41 6.22 -4.44 8.43
C ASP A 41 5.96 -5.24 9.71
N PHE A 42 4.79 -5.06 10.32
CA PHE A 42 4.38 -5.82 11.50
C PHE A 42 4.31 -7.33 11.23
N GLU A 43 3.79 -7.75 10.07
CA GLU A 43 3.63 -9.17 9.76
C GLU A 43 4.89 -9.86 9.22
N TYR A 44 5.68 -9.18 8.38
CA TYR A 44 6.77 -9.81 7.61
C TYR A 44 8.12 -9.10 7.74
N GLY A 45 8.15 -7.92 8.37
CA GLY A 45 9.34 -7.10 8.56
C GLY A 45 9.69 -6.17 7.39
N SER A 46 10.63 -5.27 7.67
CA SER A 46 10.90 -4.06 6.86
C SER A 46 11.42 -4.32 5.45
N ALA A 47 11.97 -5.52 5.22
CA ALA A 47 12.35 -5.97 3.89
C ALA A 47 11.16 -6.00 2.91
N TRP A 48 9.97 -6.33 3.40
CA TRP A 48 8.74 -6.49 2.61
C TRP A 48 7.86 -5.24 2.60
N ALA A 49 8.02 -4.37 3.59
CA ALA A 49 7.17 -3.19 3.84
C ALA A 49 7.38 -2.02 2.85
N SER A 50 8.25 -2.15 1.86
CA SER A 50 8.47 -1.09 0.89
C SER A 50 7.41 -1.11 -0.21
N TYR A 51 6.50 -0.14 -0.18
CA TYR A 51 5.50 0.02 -1.22
C TYR A 51 6.12 0.29 -2.60
N ALA A 52 7.32 0.87 -2.67
CA ALA A 52 8.06 1.02 -3.92
C ALA A 52 8.43 -0.35 -4.54
N ARG A 53 8.73 -1.35 -3.70
CA ARG A 53 9.07 -2.71 -4.13
C ARG A 53 7.85 -3.59 -4.44
N ALA A 54 6.70 -3.29 -3.83
CA ALA A 54 5.46 -4.07 -3.96
C ALA A 54 5.03 -4.30 -5.42
N SER A 55 4.20 -5.32 -5.65
CA SER A 55 3.65 -5.65 -6.97
C SER A 55 2.12 -5.62 -6.98
N ALA A 56 1.53 -5.60 -8.18
CA ALA A 56 0.08 -5.50 -8.39
C ALA A 56 -0.57 -4.37 -7.56
N LYS A 57 0.06 -3.19 -7.61
CA LYS A 57 -0.37 -2.01 -6.86
C LYS A 57 -1.62 -1.42 -7.48
N ASP A 58 -2.65 -1.23 -6.66
CA ASP A 58 -3.87 -0.53 -7.02
C ASP A 58 -4.13 0.56 -5.97
N MET A 59 -4.46 1.76 -6.43
CA MET A 59 -4.72 2.93 -5.59
C MET A 59 -6.02 3.58 -6.03
N LYS A 60 -7.02 3.57 -5.16
CA LYS A 60 -8.32 4.19 -5.39
C LYS A 60 -8.46 5.37 -4.47
N CYS A 61 -8.61 6.56 -5.04
CA CYS A 61 -8.81 7.78 -4.27
C CYS A 61 -10.15 8.42 -4.61
N SER A 62 -10.84 8.89 -3.59
CA SER A 62 -12.08 9.63 -3.72
C SER A 62 -12.02 10.91 -2.89
N GLN A 63 -12.60 11.97 -3.46
CA GLN A 63 -12.81 13.21 -2.75
C GLN A 63 -14.20 13.18 -2.12
N ALA A 64 -14.26 13.33 -0.80
CA ALA A 64 -15.49 13.49 -0.05
C ALA A 64 -15.69 14.96 0.34
N SER A 65 -16.85 15.28 0.92
CA SER A 65 -17.15 16.60 1.48
C SER A 65 -16.17 17.03 2.57
N ILE A 66 -15.49 16.08 3.23
CA ILE A 66 -14.50 16.33 4.29
C ILE A 66 -13.13 15.78 3.85
N GLY A 67 -12.62 16.29 2.73
CA GLY A 67 -11.26 15.98 2.24
C GLY A 67 -11.16 14.69 1.42
N TRP A 68 -9.94 14.18 1.30
CA TRP A 68 -9.58 13.05 0.47
C TRP A 68 -9.45 11.76 1.28
N ALA A 69 -9.90 10.68 0.67
CA ALA A 69 -9.70 9.32 1.12
C ALA A 69 -9.02 8.51 0.01
N CYS A 70 -8.17 7.58 0.40
CA CYS A 70 -7.57 6.63 -0.54
C CYS A 70 -7.50 5.24 0.09
N GLU A 71 -7.74 4.23 -0.74
CA GLU A 71 -7.54 2.82 -0.45
C GLU A 71 -6.43 2.28 -1.35
N VAL A 72 -5.53 1.50 -0.78
CA VAL A 72 -4.44 0.86 -1.51
C VAL A 72 -4.52 -0.65 -1.34
N SER A 73 -4.28 -1.38 -2.41
CA SER A 73 -4.00 -2.81 -2.36
C SER A 73 -2.71 -3.13 -3.11
N ALA A 74 -1.88 -3.98 -2.52
CA ALA A 74 -0.65 -4.42 -3.17
C ALA A 74 -0.12 -5.71 -2.53
N ARG A 75 0.70 -6.45 -3.28
CA ARG A 75 1.42 -7.62 -2.77
C ARG A 75 2.81 -7.21 -2.27
N PRO A 76 3.21 -7.61 -1.05
CA PRO A 76 4.55 -7.34 -0.57
C PRO A 76 5.62 -8.01 -1.43
N CYS A 77 6.75 -7.33 -1.61
CA CYS A 77 7.91 -7.86 -2.30
C CYS A 77 9.20 -7.42 -1.61
N ARG A 78 10.24 -8.25 -1.70
CA ARG A 78 11.61 -7.91 -1.30
C ARG A 78 12.62 -8.19 -2.41
#